data_AF-A0A521YW99-F1
#
_entry.id   AF-A0A521YW99-F1
#
_cell.length_a   1.000
_cell.length_b   1.000
_cell.length_c   1.000
_cell.angle_alpha   90.00
_cell.angle_beta   90.00
_cell.angle_gamma   90.00
#
_symmetry.space_group_name_H-M   'P 1'
#
loop_
_entity.id
_entity.type
_entity.pdbx_description
1 polymer ?
#
loop_
_entity_poly.entity_id
_entity_poly.type
_entity_poly.pdbx_seq_one_letter_code
_entity_poly.pdbx_strand_id
1 'polypeptide(L)'
;MRALLVLLVLHAASALAAPEWIIASQSARVVAGDAFELIVVSATGAPLPDDLDLRLKSELDERILPLRAAAPESDRSRLYMGVMPPGLAGTVTLELVGRPSSVLMFSVAPRADVVQKLTGARPDEQYEPPLSENDPMYFVLGARDGYSARFQLSFKYRFFDTGSGFGRQQPWLSAFYFGYTQNSLWDLSSQSKPFRDTSYRPSVFWKWDRKDEKTFIDSVRLGLEHESNGRDGPRSRSINIAFVRPEWHWKNANGHKVEFTPKFYRYLEKSDNPDIQQYRGHADWRLRYDAAGDWIATGVVRRGTLGKASFLLDLSRRARDLRFGPVGGYFHIQYFSGYGEDILDYNVRRKPQLRIGFAIVP
;
A
#
# COMPACT_ATOMS: atom_id res chain seq x y z
N MET A 1 -9.31 -56.79 -51.44
CA MET A 1 -9.14 -56.64 -49.97
C MET A 1 -9.63 -55.24 -49.60
N ARG A 2 -10.71 -55.13 -48.81
CA ARG A 2 -11.16 -53.98 -47.98
C ARG A 2 -11.42 -52.62 -48.70
N ALA A 3 -12.67 -52.22 -48.91
CA ALA A 3 -13.56 -51.49 -47.99
C ALA A 3 -13.05 -50.08 -47.59
N LEU A 4 -13.74 -49.03 -48.08
CA LEU A 4 -13.99 -47.81 -47.31
C LEU A 4 -15.31 -47.16 -47.76
N LEU A 5 -16.34 -47.42 -46.97
CA LEU A 5 -17.57 -46.65 -46.85
C LEU A 5 -17.37 -45.74 -45.62
N VAL A 6 -17.90 -44.52 -45.63
CA VAL A 6 -18.45 -43.71 -44.51
C VAL A 6 -18.55 -42.28 -45.05
N LEU A 7 -19.69 -41.91 -45.64
CA LEU A 7 -20.90 -41.41 -44.98
C LEU A 7 -20.68 -40.04 -44.34
N LEU A 8 -21.13 -39.02 -45.07
CA LEU A 8 -21.23 -37.62 -44.66
C LEU A 8 -22.15 -37.55 -43.42
N VAL A 9 -21.57 -37.36 -42.23
CA VAL A 9 -22.35 -37.05 -41.04
C VAL A 9 -22.73 -35.57 -41.11
N LEU A 10 -23.97 -35.29 -41.53
CA LEU A 10 -24.61 -34.01 -41.26
C LEU A 10 -24.59 -33.79 -39.75
N HIS A 11 -23.78 -32.84 -39.29
CA HIS A 11 -23.93 -32.29 -37.96
C HIS A 11 -25.26 -31.54 -37.92
N ALA A 12 -26.22 -32.09 -37.17
CA ALA A 12 -27.40 -31.35 -36.76
C ALA A 12 -26.93 -30.08 -36.04
N ALA A 13 -27.25 -28.93 -36.60
CA ALA A 13 -27.15 -27.67 -35.89
C ALA A 13 -28.14 -27.73 -34.73
N SER A 14 -27.63 -27.89 -33.51
CA SER A 14 -28.41 -27.70 -32.31
C SER A 14 -28.97 -26.28 -32.35
N ALA A 15 -30.27 -26.13 -32.52
CA ALA A 15 -30.93 -24.84 -32.35
C ALA A 15 -30.61 -24.33 -30.94
N LEU A 16 -29.94 -23.18 -30.84
CA LEU A 16 -29.77 -22.47 -29.57
C LEU A 16 -31.17 -22.16 -29.06
N ALA A 17 -31.60 -22.89 -28.02
CA ALA A 17 -32.85 -22.58 -27.34
C ALA A 17 -32.80 -21.14 -26.85
N ALA A 18 -33.84 -20.36 -27.12
CA ALA A 18 -33.93 -19.00 -26.60
C ALA A 18 -33.86 -19.04 -25.06
N PRO A 19 -33.10 -18.13 -24.43
CA PRO A 19 -32.96 -18.15 -22.98
C PRO A 19 -34.34 -17.91 -22.35
N GLU A 20 -34.69 -18.71 -21.35
CA GLU A 20 -35.98 -18.57 -20.66
C GLU A 20 -36.07 -17.23 -19.93
N TRP A 21 -34.93 -16.75 -19.43
CA TRP A 21 -34.81 -15.51 -18.66
C TRP A 21 -33.80 -14.56 -19.31
N ILE A 22 -34.12 -13.29 -19.38
CA ILE A 22 -33.25 -12.26 -19.96
C ILE A 22 -32.74 -11.37 -18.84
N ILE A 23 -31.43 -11.24 -18.74
CA ILE A 23 -30.79 -10.26 -17.86
C ILE A 23 -30.37 -9.02 -18.65
N ALA A 24 -30.63 -7.86 -18.08
CA ALA A 24 -30.30 -6.56 -18.64
C ALA A 24 -29.86 -5.60 -17.53
N SER A 25 -29.12 -4.56 -17.88
CA SER A 25 -28.79 -3.48 -16.96
C SER A 25 -28.83 -2.14 -17.70
N GLN A 26 -29.14 -1.07 -16.97
CA GLN A 26 -29.08 0.29 -17.51
C GLN A 26 -27.65 0.78 -17.72
N SER A 27 -26.67 0.16 -17.03
CA SER A 27 -25.25 0.45 -17.17
C SER A 27 -24.44 -0.84 -17.25
N ALA A 28 -23.60 -0.96 -18.28
CA ALA A 28 -22.60 -2.04 -18.39
C ALA A 28 -21.25 -1.66 -17.74
N ARG A 29 -21.19 -0.55 -16.99
CA ARG A 29 -19.99 -0.10 -16.26
C ARG A 29 -20.28 -0.02 -14.78
N VAL A 30 -19.38 -0.59 -13.98
CA VAL A 30 -19.47 -0.61 -12.52
C VAL A 30 -18.07 -0.53 -11.91
N VAL A 31 -17.96 0.03 -10.71
CA VAL A 31 -16.72 0.04 -9.94
C VAL A 31 -16.74 -1.11 -8.93
N ALA A 32 -15.62 -1.81 -8.76
CA ALA A 32 -15.53 -2.87 -7.77
C ALA A 32 -15.87 -2.36 -6.35
N GLY A 33 -16.74 -3.06 -5.64
CA GLY A 33 -17.25 -2.68 -4.33
C GLY A 33 -18.49 -1.77 -4.35
N ASP A 34 -18.91 -1.26 -5.50
CA ASP A 34 -20.14 -0.47 -5.62
C ASP A 34 -21.35 -1.37 -5.92
N ALA A 35 -22.54 -0.87 -5.57
CA ALA A 35 -23.79 -1.51 -5.91
C ALA A 35 -24.07 -1.42 -7.43
N PHE A 36 -24.74 -2.44 -7.97
CA PHE A 36 -25.24 -2.43 -9.33
C PHE A 36 -26.66 -2.99 -9.40
N GLU A 37 -27.35 -2.59 -10.45
CA GLU A 37 -28.71 -3.00 -10.74
C GLU A 37 -28.77 -3.97 -11.92
N LEU A 38 -29.63 -4.97 -11.79
CA LEU A 38 -29.91 -5.94 -12.82
C LEU A 38 -31.43 -6.07 -12.98
N ILE A 39 -31.92 -5.88 -14.20
CA ILE A 39 -33.30 -6.14 -14.58
C ILE A 39 -33.35 -7.56 -15.12
N VAL A 40 -34.20 -8.40 -14.52
CA VAL A 40 -34.43 -9.76 -14.99
C VAL A 40 -35.85 -9.83 -15.56
N VAL A 41 -35.98 -10.37 -16.77
CA VAL A 41 -37.26 -10.54 -17.47
C VAL A 41 -37.51 -12.02 -17.71
N SER A 42 -38.69 -12.49 -17.31
CA SER A 42 -39.15 -13.85 -17.54
C SER A 42 -39.81 -13.97 -18.91
N ALA A 43 -39.12 -14.57 -19.90
CA ALA A 43 -39.66 -14.70 -21.26
C ALA A 43 -40.82 -15.71 -21.32
N THR A 44 -40.84 -16.69 -20.42
CA THR A 44 -41.89 -17.71 -20.31
C THR A 44 -43.04 -17.33 -19.37
N GLY A 45 -42.92 -16.20 -18.64
CA GLY A 45 -43.91 -15.76 -17.66
C GLY A 45 -43.86 -16.52 -16.33
N ALA A 46 -42.80 -17.27 -16.07
CA ALA A 46 -42.51 -17.85 -14.76
C ALA A 46 -42.30 -16.74 -13.71
N PRO A 47 -42.79 -16.91 -12.46
CA PRO A 47 -42.66 -15.89 -11.41
C PRO A 47 -41.20 -15.65 -11.02
N LEU A 48 -40.85 -14.39 -10.76
CA LEU A 48 -39.49 -13.97 -10.41
C LEU A 48 -39.30 -13.96 -8.88
N PRO A 49 -38.39 -14.77 -8.31
CA PRO A 49 -38.21 -14.93 -6.87
C PRO A 49 -37.56 -13.70 -6.22
N ASP A 50 -37.63 -13.62 -4.88
CA ASP A 50 -37.04 -12.49 -4.14
C ASP A 50 -35.51 -12.53 -4.12
N ASP A 51 -34.91 -13.72 -4.14
CA ASP A 51 -33.47 -13.94 -4.16
C ASP A 51 -33.06 -14.72 -5.43
N LEU A 52 -31.92 -14.34 -6.01
CA LEU A 52 -31.31 -15.02 -7.16
C LEU A 52 -29.81 -15.14 -6.96
N ASP A 53 -29.21 -16.16 -7.55
CA ASP A 53 -27.75 -16.30 -7.58
C ASP A 53 -27.22 -15.95 -8.97
N LEU A 54 -26.23 -15.07 -9.00
CA LEU A 54 -25.58 -14.58 -10.21
C LEU A 54 -24.14 -15.09 -10.26
N ARG A 55 -23.79 -15.83 -11.31
CA ARG A 55 -22.41 -16.21 -11.61
C ARG A 55 -21.71 -15.04 -12.30
N LEU A 56 -20.61 -14.61 -11.71
CA LEU A 56 -19.66 -13.62 -12.24
C LEU A 56 -18.42 -14.38 -12.70
N LYS A 57 -18.04 -14.24 -13.97
CA LYS A 57 -16.84 -14.86 -14.51
C LYS A 57 -15.95 -13.83 -15.19
N SER A 58 -14.70 -13.80 -14.76
CA SER A 58 -13.61 -13.06 -15.38
C SER A 58 -12.56 -14.05 -15.90
N GLU A 59 -11.49 -13.57 -16.52
CA GLU A 59 -10.38 -14.45 -16.95
C GLU A 59 -9.67 -15.15 -15.79
N LEU A 60 -9.65 -14.54 -14.60
CA LEU A 60 -8.83 -14.98 -13.46
C LEU A 60 -9.64 -15.48 -12.26
N ASP A 61 -10.94 -15.26 -12.25
CA ASP A 61 -11.80 -15.47 -11.09
C ASP A 61 -13.24 -15.78 -11.52
N GLU A 62 -13.89 -16.71 -10.82
CA GLU A 62 -15.30 -17.07 -10.98
C GLU A 62 -15.95 -17.09 -9.59
N ARG A 63 -17.04 -16.34 -9.43
CA ARG A 63 -17.76 -16.21 -8.14
C ARG A 63 -19.27 -16.26 -8.33
N ILE A 64 -19.97 -16.70 -7.30
CA ILE A 64 -21.43 -16.61 -7.21
C ILE A 64 -21.77 -15.46 -6.26
N LEU A 65 -22.65 -14.57 -6.71
CA LEU A 65 -23.13 -13.41 -5.98
C LEU A 65 -24.64 -13.53 -5.77
N PRO A 66 -25.14 -13.52 -4.53
CA PRO A 66 -26.57 -13.42 -4.28
C PRO A 66 -27.06 -12.01 -4.64
N LEU A 67 -28.17 -11.96 -5.35
CA LEU A 67 -28.94 -10.78 -5.70
C LEU A 67 -30.25 -10.78 -4.93
N ARG A 68 -30.70 -9.57 -4.55
CA ARG A 68 -32.00 -9.39 -3.91
C ARG A 68 -32.90 -8.49 -4.74
N ALA A 69 -34.19 -8.82 -4.75
CA ALA A 69 -35.20 -7.97 -5.37
C ALA A 69 -35.23 -6.59 -4.70
N ALA A 70 -35.07 -5.56 -5.51
CA ALA A 70 -35.14 -4.16 -5.10
C ALA A 70 -36.56 -3.58 -5.26
N ALA A 71 -37.40 -4.22 -6.09
CA ALA A 71 -38.77 -3.83 -6.33
C ALA A 71 -39.68 -5.06 -6.50
N PRO A 72 -41.01 -4.92 -6.33
CA PRO A 72 -41.99 -5.95 -6.72
C PRO A 72 -41.88 -6.27 -8.22
N GLU A 73 -42.32 -7.48 -8.60
CA GLU A 73 -42.43 -7.86 -10.01
C GLU A 73 -43.46 -6.97 -10.73
N SER A 74 -43.09 -6.48 -11.91
CA SER A 74 -43.94 -5.65 -12.77
C SER A 74 -43.74 -6.07 -14.22
N ASP A 75 -44.83 -6.43 -14.90
CA ASP A 75 -44.84 -6.82 -16.32
C ASP A 75 -43.77 -7.87 -16.68
N ARG A 76 -43.74 -8.98 -15.90
CA ARG A 76 -42.77 -10.10 -16.03
C ARG A 76 -41.31 -9.71 -15.87
N SER A 77 -41.05 -8.50 -15.37
CA SER A 77 -39.72 -7.99 -15.09
C SER A 77 -39.58 -7.67 -13.61
N ARG A 78 -38.36 -7.79 -13.09
CA ARG A 78 -38.06 -7.42 -11.71
C ARG A 78 -36.65 -6.86 -11.60
N LEU A 79 -36.52 -5.81 -10.79
CA LEU A 79 -35.25 -5.17 -10.49
C LEU A 79 -34.57 -5.89 -9.33
N TYR A 80 -33.31 -6.24 -9.51
CA TYR A 80 -32.44 -6.83 -8.51
C TYR A 80 -31.24 -5.93 -8.25
N MET A 81 -30.77 -5.92 -7.01
CA MET A 81 -29.54 -5.24 -6.61
C MET A 81 -28.52 -6.24 -6.07
N GLY A 82 -27.26 -5.99 -6.38
CA GLY A 82 -26.10 -6.68 -5.83
C GLY A 82 -24.94 -5.71 -5.63
N VAL A 83 -23.89 -6.16 -4.92
CA VAL A 83 -22.64 -5.40 -4.77
C VAL A 83 -21.55 -6.10 -5.55
N MET A 84 -20.87 -5.39 -6.44
CA MET A 84 -19.79 -5.96 -7.24
C MET A 84 -18.63 -6.36 -6.30
N PRO A 85 -18.19 -7.65 -6.27
CA PRO A 85 -17.16 -8.08 -5.34
C PRO A 85 -15.87 -7.25 -5.42
N PRO A 86 -15.27 -6.86 -4.27
CA PRO A 86 -13.99 -6.19 -4.28
C PRO A 86 -12.90 -7.13 -4.84
N GLY A 87 -12.06 -6.60 -5.73
CA GLY A 87 -10.97 -7.34 -6.37
C GLY A 87 -11.27 -7.84 -7.79
N LEU A 88 -12.52 -7.79 -8.25
CA LEU A 88 -12.83 -7.99 -9.67
C LEU A 88 -12.45 -6.74 -10.48
N ALA A 89 -11.87 -6.95 -11.66
CA ALA A 89 -11.50 -5.89 -12.59
C ALA A 89 -11.52 -6.39 -14.03
N GLY A 90 -11.71 -5.47 -14.96
CA GLY A 90 -11.76 -5.78 -16.39
C GLY A 90 -13.13 -6.30 -16.82
N THR A 91 -13.14 -7.16 -17.83
CA THR A 91 -14.37 -7.70 -18.41
C THR A 91 -14.91 -8.84 -17.56
N VAL A 92 -16.16 -8.71 -17.11
CA VAL A 92 -16.85 -9.73 -16.29
C VAL A 92 -18.15 -10.12 -16.98
N THR A 93 -18.35 -11.41 -17.21
CA THR A 93 -19.61 -11.96 -17.72
C THR A 93 -20.51 -12.41 -16.59
N LEU A 94 -21.80 -12.12 -16.73
CA LEU A 94 -22.86 -12.36 -15.76
C LEU A 94 -23.83 -13.39 -16.35
N GLU A 95 -24.20 -14.40 -15.57
CA GLU A 95 -25.18 -15.44 -15.92
C GLU A 95 -25.94 -15.88 -14.66
N LEU A 96 -27.23 -16.20 -14.75
CA LEU A 96 -27.98 -16.73 -13.61
C LEU A 96 -27.59 -18.17 -13.29
N VAL A 97 -27.48 -18.49 -12.01
CA VAL A 97 -27.21 -19.85 -11.55
C VAL A 97 -28.52 -20.66 -11.51
N GLY A 98 -28.50 -21.87 -12.05
CA GLY A 98 -29.62 -22.81 -11.98
C GLY A 98 -30.81 -22.48 -12.89
N ARG A 99 -30.70 -21.45 -13.74
CA ARG A 99 -31.71 -21.04 -14.73
C ARG A 99 -31.02 -20.64 -16.04
N PRO A 100 -31.46 -21.13 -17.21
CA PRO A 100 -30.92 -20.67 -18.49
C PRO A 100 -31.24 -19.17 -18.70
N SER A 101 -30.21 -18.33 -18.71
CA SER A 101 -30.36 -16.89 -18.93
C SER A 101 -29.56 -16.38 -20.13
N SER A 102 -29.85 -15.16 -20.60
CA SER A 102 -28.88 -14.44 -21.42
C SER A 102 -27.59 -14.18 -20.64
N VAL A 103 -26.49 -13.93 -21.36
CA VAL A 103 -25.21 -13.52 -20.76
C VAL A 103 -25.07 -12.01 -20.93
N LEU A 104 -24.77 -11.31 -19.83
CA LEU A 104 -24.51 -9.88 -19.83
C LEU A 104 -23.03 -9.62 -19.53
N MET A 105 -22.43 -8.64 -20.17
CA MET A 105 -21.00 -8.34 -20.00
C MET A 105 -20.81 -6.96 -19.41
N PHE A 106 -20.10 -6.89 -18.29
CA PHE A 106 -19.76 -5.66 -17.59
C PHE A 106 -18.28 -5.32 -17.77
N SER A 107 -18.00 -4.02 -17.87
CA SER A 107 -16.67 -3.45 -17.69
C SER A 107 -16.53 -3.00 -16.24
N VAL A 108 -15.79 -3.75 -15.44
CA VAL A 108 -15.57 -3.48 -14.02
C VAL A 108 -14.27 -2.68 -13.84
N ALA A 109 -14.40 -1.43 -13.40
CA ALA A 109 -13.25 -0.63 -13.04
C ALA A 109 -12.76 -1.02 -11.63
N PRO A 110 -11.44 -1.19 -11.41
CA PRO A 110 -10.92 -1.30 -10.06
C PRO A 110 -11.23 0.00 -9.32
N ARG A 111 -11.67 -0.11 -8.06
CA ARG A 111 -11.83 1.07 -7.21
C ARG A 111 -10.48 1.77 -7.13
N ALA A 112 -10.43 3.06 -7.48
CA ALA A 112 -9.22 3.89 -7.53
C ALA A 112 -8.46 3.99 -6.18
N ASP A 113 -8.99 3.36 -5.15
CA ASP A 113 -8.45 3.23 -3.81
C ASP A 113 -7.06 2.61 -3.74
N VAL A 114 -6.51 1.91 -4.75
CA VAL A 114 -5.15 1.35 -4.62
C VAL A 114 -4.09 2.45 -4.52
N VAL A 115 -4.25 3.55 -5.27
CA VAL A 115 -3.30 4.68 -5.24
C VAL A 115 -3.61 5.61 -4.06
N GLN A 116 -4.89 5.81 -3.73
CA GLN A 116 -5.30 6.67 -2.61
C GLN A 116 -5.06 6.02 -1.23
N LYS A 117 -5.07 4.68 -1.13
CA LYS A 117 -4.73 3.94 0.10
C LYS A 117 -3.26 4.06 0.49
N LEU A 118 -2.38 4.47 -0.42
CA LEU A 118 -0.95 4.66 -0.19
C LEU A 118 -0.57 6.10 0.19
N THR A 119 -1.40 7.12 -0.08
CA THR A 119 -0.98 8.53 -0.01
C THR A 119 -1.89 9.44 0.84
N GLY A 120 -2.66 8.90 1.79
CA GLY A 120 -3.55 9.75 2.60
C GLY A 120 -4.08 9.12 3.88
N ALA A 121 -4.08 9.92 4.95
CA ALA A 121 -4.72 9.61 6.21
C ALA A 121 -6.21 9.24 6.00
N ARG A 122 -6.59 8.09 6.56
CA ARG A 122 -7.93 7.51 6.44
C ARG A 122 -8.93 8.24 7.34
N PRO A 123 -10.18 8.42 6.89
CA PRO A 123 -11.29 8.85 7.75
C PRO A 123 -11.68 7.79 8.79
N ASP A 124 -11.43 6.51 8.52
CA ASP A 124 -11.69 5.40 9.43
C ASP A 124 -10.39 4.75 9.91
N GLU A 125 -10.14 4.83 11.21
CA GLU A 125 -8.95 4.31 11.90
C GLU A 125 -8.85 2.76 11.94
N GLN A 126 -9.75 2.02 11.30
CA GLN A 126 -9.96 0.61 11.68
C GLN A 126 -9.33 -0.47 10.79
N TYR A 127 -8.92 -0.18 9.56
CA TYR A 127 -8.34 -1.22 8.70
C TYR A 127 -7.02 -0.79 8.09
N GLU A 128 -5.91 -1.29 8.64
CA GLU A 128 -4.59 -1.28 8.01
C GLU A 128 -4.44 -2.48 7.07
N PRO A 129 -4.18 -2.29 5.76
CA PRO A 129 -3.95 -3.40 4.84
C PRO A 129 -2.69 -4.17 5.28
N PRO A 130 -2.59 -5.48 4.96
CA PRO A 130 -1.44 -6.28 5.36
C PRO A 130 -0.10 -5.71 4.89
N LEU A 131 -0.04 -5.10 3.70
CA LEU A 131 1.10 -4.34 3.22
C LEU A 131 0.77 -2.85 3.29
N SER A 132 1.56 -2.10 4.06
CA SER A 132 1.40 -0.66 4.26
C SER A 132 2.76 0.04 4.38
N GLU A 133 2.75 1.36 4.52
CA GLU A 133 3.93 2.20 4.67
C GLU A 133 4.63 2.02 6.03
N ASN A 134 5.97 2.09 6.04
CA ASN A 134 6.75 1.99 7.27
C ASN A 134 7.53 3.29 7.60
N ASP A 135 8.20 3.86 6.61
CA ASP A 135 8.88 5.17 6.64
C ASP A 135 8.50 5.96 5.36
N PRO A 136 8.87 7.26 5.22
CA PRO A 136 8.60 8.03 4.02
C PRO A 136 9.16 7.40 2.74
N MET A 137 8.48 7.61 1.62
CA MET A 137 8.87 7.17 0.29
C MET A 137 8.95 8.37 -0.65
N TYR A 138 10.14 8.64 -1.15
CA TYR A 138 10.44 9.84 -1.93
C TYR A 138 11.55 9.61 -2.95
N PHE A 139 11.63 10.52 -3.91
CA PHE A 139 12.75 10.69 -4.83
C PHE A 139 13.09 12.17 -4.91
N VAL A 140 14.34 12.53 -4.61
CA VAL A 140 14.81 13.92 -4.56
C VAL A 140 16.15 14.08 -5.28
N LEU A 141 16.36 15.25 -5.87
CA LEU A 141 17.57 15.65 -6.60
C LEU A 141 18.27 16.80 -5.87
N GLY A 142 19.59 16.73 -5.76
CA GLY A 142 20.44 17.79 -5.22
C GLY A 142 21.56 18.18 -6.19
N ALA A 143 22.03 19.42 -6.12
CA ALA A 143 22.98 20.01 -7.07
C ALA A 143 24.22 20.66 -6.41
N ARG A 144 24.53 20.31 -5.16
CA ARG A 144 25.47 21.11 -4.34
C ARG A 144 26.94 20.91 -4.68
N ASP A 145 27.35 19.67 -4.96
CA ASP A 145 28.72 19.29 -5.33
C ASP A 145 28.63 18.39 -6.57
N GLY A 146 27.93 18.89 -7.59
CA GLY A 146 27.40 18.09 -8.70
C GLY A 146 25.96 17.64 -8.46
N TYR A 147 25.41 16.93 -9.45
CA TYR A 147 24.09 16.32 -9.40
C TYR A 147 24.13 14.98 -8.67
N SER A 148 23.20 14.81 -7.74
CA SER A 148 22.94 13.55 -7.03
C SER A 148 21.44 13.35 -6.88
N ALA A 149 21.00 12.10 -6.89
CA ALA A 149 19.64 11.74 -6.47
C ALA A 149 19.69 10.98 -5.15
N ARG A 150 18.65 11.13 -4.33
CA ARG A 150 18.40 10.28 -3.18
C ARG A 150 16.96 9.79 -3.24
N PHE A 151 16.75 8.52 -2.98
CA PHE A 151 15.40 7.98 -2.89
C PHE A 151 15.29 6.95 -1.78
N GLN A 152 14.08 6.83 -1.24
CA GLN A 152 13.74 5.87 -0.21
C GLN A 152 12.48 5.10 -0.60
N LEU A 153 12.53 3.78 -0.42
CA LEU A 153 11.39 2.87 -0.51
C LEU A 153 11.19 2.25 0.86
N SER A 154 9.95 2.19 1.35
CA SER A 154 9.69 1.67 2.67
C SER A 154 8.28 1.11 2.84
N PHE A 155 8.21 -0.13 3.29
CA PHE A 155 6.94 -0.81 3.56
C PHE A 155 7.05 -1.66 4.82
N LYS A 156 5.91 -2.02 5.38
CA LYS A 156 5.77 -3.07 6.39
C LYS A 156 4.68 -4.04 5.97
N TYR A 157 4.88 -5.30 6.34
CA TYR A 157 3.97 -6.39 6.11
C TYR A 157 3.56 -6.99 7.45
N ARG A 158 2.26 -7.07 7.72
CA ARG A 158 1.69 -7.74 8.88
C ARG A 158 1.63 -9.24 8.62
N PHE A 159 2.30 -10.04 9.45
CA PHE A 159 2.40 -11.48 9.23
C PHE A 159 1.08 -12.24 9.39
N PHE A 160 0.24 -11.81 10.31
CA PHE A 160 -0.99 -12.52 10.65
C PHE A 160 -2.22 -11.64 10.41
N ASP A 161 -3.20 -12.22 9.72
CA ASP A 161 -4.46 -11.55 9.40
C ASP A 161 -5.34 -11.40 10.64
N THR A 162 -5.93 -10.22 10.83
CA THR A 162 -6.77 -9.94 12.00
C THR A 162 -8.16 -10.59 11.94
N GLY A 163 -8.65 -10.93 10.74
CA GLY A 163 -9.99 -11.48 10.52
C GLY A 163 -10.04 -13.01 10.39
N SER A 164 -8.89 -13.66 10.24
CA SER A 164 -8.80 -15.09 9.91
C SER A 164 -7.57 -15.78 10.51
N GLY A 165 -7.56 -17.13 10.45
CA GLY A 165 -6.41 -17.95 10.84
C GLY A 165 -5.90 -17.71 12.28
N PHE A 166 -4.58 -17.85 12.45
CA PHE A 166 -3.91 -17.68 13.75
C PHE A 166 -4.07 -16.26 14.31
N GLY A 167 -4.13 -15.22 13.47
CA GLY A 167 -4.27 -13.85 13.94
C GLY A 167 -5.65 -13.55 14.56
N ARG A 168 -6.71 -14.26 14.14
CA ARG A 168 -8.02 -14.24 14.81
C ARG A 168 -8.02 -15.03 16.13
N GLN A 169 -7.39 -16.21 16.14
CA GLN A 169 -7.34 -17.08 17.33
C GLN A 169 -6.45 -16.49 18.44
N GLN A 170 -5.38 -15.81 18.03
CA GLN A 170 -4.38 -15.21 18.91
C GLN A 170 -4.11 -13.77 18.43
N PRO A 171 -4.94 -12.79 18.81
CA PRO A 171 -4.85 -11.40 18.33
C PRO A 171 -3.50 -10.73 18.50
N TRP A 172 -2.71 -11.15 19.49
CA TRP A 172 -1.35 -10.64 19.72
C TRP A 172 -0.36 -11.02 18.61
N LEU A 173 -0.62 -12.08 17.84
CA LEU A 173 0.19 -12.45 16.67
C LEU A 173 0.03 -11.43 15.54
N SER A 174 -1.16 -10.86 15.37
CA SER A 174 -1.45 -9.82 14.37
C SER A 174 -0.69 -8.51 14.59
N ALA A 175 0.01 -8.39 15.71
CA ALA A 175 0.88 -7.27 16.03
C ALA A 175 2.34 -7.46 15.55
N PHE A 176 2.70 -8.59 14.93
CA PHE A 176 4.03 -8.75 14.32
C PHE A 176 4.07 -8.27 12.87
N TYR A 177 5.14 -7.54 12.56
CA TYR A 177 5.41 -6.94 11.28
C TYR A 177 6.82 -7.26 10.81
N PHE A 178 6.95 -7.48 9.50
CA PHE A 178 8.19 -7.33 8.76
C PHE A 178 8.25 -5.93 8.18
N GLY A 179 9.24 -5.13 8.52
CA GLY A 179 9.52 -3.85 7.86
C GLY A 179 10.69 -3.96 6.90
N TYR A 180 10.64 -3.23 5.80
CA TYR A 180 11.76 -3.09 4.88
C TYR A 180 11.88 -1.63 4.47
N THR A 181 13.01 -1.01 4.76
CA THR A 181 13.36 0.32 4.25
C THR A 181 14.64 0.21 3.42
N GLN A 182 14.66 0.82 2.25
CA GLN A 182 15.85 0.91 1.39
C GLN A 182 16.10 2.37 1.05
N ASN A 183 17.32 2.84 1.25
CA ASN A 183 17.73 4.19 0.90
C ASN A 183 18.93 4.17 -0.03
N SER A 184 18.83 4.84 -1.17
CA SER A 184 19.91 4.91 -2.17
C SER A 184 20.34 6.35 -2.41
N LEU A 185 21.65 6.55 -2.47
CA LEU A 185 22.28 7.79 -2.91
C LEU A 185 22.94 7.52 -4.27
N TRP A 186 22.46 8.22 -5.29
CA TRP A 186 22.86 8.06 -6.69
C TRP A 186 23.74 9.22 -7.12
N ASP A 187 24.95 8.92 -7.57
CA ASP A 187 25.81 9.91 -8.19
C ASP A 187 25.43 10.07 -9.67
N LEU A 188 24.91 11.25 -10.03
CA LEU A 188 24.52 11.57 -11.40
C LEU A 188 25.59 12.34 -12.17
N SER A 189 26.69 12.69 -11.50
CA SER A 189 27.79 13.49 -12.05
C SER A 189 28.93 12.62 -12.56
N SER A 190 29.20 11.51 -11.88
CA SER A 190 30.28 10.59 -12.25
C SER A 190 30.00 9.85 -13.56
N GLN A 191 31.08 9.38 -14.21
CA GLN A 191 31.00 8.54 -15.41
C GLN A 191 30.15 7.31 -15.13
N SER A 192 29.26 6.97 -16.07
CA SER A 192 28.28 5.88 -15.96
C SER A 192 27.25 6.04 -14.83
N LYS A 193 27.26 7.16 -14.10
CA LYS A 193 26.27 7.54 -13.07
C LYS A 193 25.98 6.39 -12.10
N PRO A 194 26.96 5.90 -11.33
CA PRO A 194 26.78 4.76 -10.44
C PRO A 194 26.02 5.15 -9.17
N PHE A 195 25.37 4.17 -8.52
CA PHE A 195 24.94 4.35 -7.13
C PHE A 195 26.16 4.50 -6.22
N ARG A 196 26.20 5.60 -5.47
CA ARG A 196 27.26 5.85 -4.48
C ARG A 196 27.12 4.89 -3.31
N ASP A 197 25.91 4.73 -2.80
CA ASP A 197 25.59 3.80 -1.72
C ASP A 197 24.11 3.44 -1.74
N THR A 198 23.80 2.22 -1.30
CA THR A 198 22.44 1.75 -1.07
C THR A 198 22.42 1.03 0.26
N SER A 199 21.57 1.47 1.18
CA SER A 199 21.38 0.86 2.49
C SER A 199 20.08 0.06 2.50
N TYR A 200 20.18 -1.21 2.90
CA TYR A 200 19.11 -2.19 3.03
C TYR A 200 18.77 -2.37 4.50
N ARG A 201 17.54 -2.06 4.91
CA ARG A 201 17.09 -2.03 6.32
C ARG A 201 15.88 -2.92 6.57
N PRO A 202 16.02 -4.26 6.56
CA PRO A 202 14.96 -5.15 7.01
C PRO A 202 14.82 -5.10 8.54
N SER A 203 13.58 -5.26 9.02
CA SER A 203 13.25 -5.27 10.44
C SER A 203 12.13 -6.26 10.72
N VAL A 204 12.14 -6.83 11.92
CA VAL A 204 11.01 -7.59 12.46
C VAL A 204 10.66 -6.96 13.79
N PHE A 205 9.40 -6.57 13.96
CA PHE A 205 8.97 -5.89 15.15
C PHE A 205 7.55 -6.26 15.54
N TRP A 206 7.29 -6.17 16.83
CA TRP A 206 5.97 -6.21 17.41
C TRP A 206 5.48 -4.79 17.68
N LYS A 207 4.22 -4.50 17.37
CA LYS A 207 3.60 -3.18 17.57
C LYS A 207 2.41 -3.29 18.50
N TRP A 208 2.48 -2.58 19.61
CA TRP A 208 1.37 -2.37 20.52
C TRP A 208 0.71 -1.03 20.22
N ASP A 209 -0.62 -1.01 20.22
CA ASP A 209 -1.42 0.20 20.15
C ASP A 209 -2.30 0.29 21.41
N ARG A 210 -2.41 1.48 21.98
CA ARG A 210 -3.28 1.70 23.15
C ARG A 210 -4.74 1.45 22.79
N LYS A 211 -5.52 1.04 23.78
CA LYS A 211 -6.98 0.80 23.65
C LYS A 211 -7.83 1.68 24.54
N ASP A 212 -7.19 2.52 25.36
CA ASP A 212 -7.83 3.39 26.33
C ASP A 212 -7.31 4.83 26.19
N GLU A 213 -8.03 5.77 26.79
CA GLU A 213 -7.69 7.20 26.76
C GLU A 213 -6.78 7.64 27.92
N LYS A 214 -6.49 6.75 28.88
CA LYS A 214 -5.71 7.08 30.09
C LYS A 214 -4.21 6.90 29.87
N THR A 215 -3.83 6.02 28.95
CA THR A 215 -2.44 5.70 28.66
C THR A 215 -1.80 6.82 27.85
N PHE A 216 -0.75 7.42 28.42
CA PHE A 216 -0.07 8.58 27.85
C PHE A 216 0.74 8.29 26.58
N ILE A 217 0.98 7.03 26.24
CA ILE A 217 1.67 6.58 25.01
C ILE A 217 0.64 5.98 24.07
N ASP A 218 0.72 6.31 22.78
CA ASP A 218 -0.27 5.91 21.80
C ASP A 218 0.05 4.54 21.22
N SER A 219 1.32 4.29 20.93
CA SER A 219 1.80 3.01 20.41
C SER A 219 3.26 2.77 20.82
N VAL A 220 3.70 1.51 20.76
CA VAL A 220 5.11 1.12 20.96
C VAL A 220 5.49 0.06 19.95
N ARG A 221 6.59 0.27 19.22
CA ARG A 221 7.25 -0.78 18.44
C ARG A 221 8.47 -1.33 19.15
N LEU A 222 8.57 -2.65 19.24
CA LEU A 222 9.71 -3.38 19.82
C LEU A 222 10.23 -4.34 18.77
N GLY A 223 11.51 -4.28 18.42
CA GLY A 223 12.00 -5.13 17.34
C GLY A 223 13.49 -5.19 17.14
N LEU A 224 13.86 -5.95 16.12
CA LEU A 224 15.20 -6.09 15.60
C LEU A 224 15.26 -5.45 14.21
N GLU A 225 16.33 -4.76 13.90
CA GLU A 225 16.58 -4.18 12.58
C GLU A 225 18.04 -4.45 12.19
N HIS A 226 18.23 -4.92 10.97
CA HIS A 226 19.51 -4.99 10.32
C HIS A 226 19.65 -3.80 9.37
N GLU A 227 20.84 -3.22 9.26
CA GLU A 227 21.16 -2.24 8.22
C GLU A 227 22.51 -2.60 7.62
N SER A 228 22.57 -2.82 6.31
CA SER A 228 23.83 -2.99 5.59
C SER A 228 23.80 -2.32 4.22
N ASN A 229 24.97 -2.07 3.64
CA ASN A 229 25.06 -1.51 2.29
C ASN A 229 25.25 -2.54 1.17
N GLY A 230 25.24 -3.84 1.49
CA GLY A 230 25.41 -4.92 0.51
C GLY A 230 26.77 -4.92 -0.21
N ARG A 231 27.77 -4.21 0.32
CA ARG A 231 29.14 -4.19 -0.20
C ARG A 231 30.02 -5.20 0.52
N ASP A 232 31.17 -5.51 -0.06
CA ASP A 232 32.19 -6.37 0.52
C ASP A 232 33.46 -5.60 0.91
N GLY A 233 34.37 -6.30 1.61
CA GLY A 233 35.69 -5.80 1.95
C GLY A 233 35.68 -4.47 2.72
N PRO A 234 36.65 -3.56 2.44
CA PRO A 234 36.79 -2.30 3.18
C PRO A 234 35.59 -1.34 3.08
N ARG A 235 34.70 -1.55 2.08
CA ARG A 235 33.50 -0.73 1.88
C ARG A 235 32.25 -1.36 2.52
N SER A 236 32.34 -2.57 3.06
CA SER A 236 31.25 -3.19 3.81
C SER A 236 30.90 -2.35 5.03
N ARG A 237 29.60 -2.13 5.22
CA ARG A 237 29.05 -1.55 6.44
C ARG A 237 27.82 -2.33 6.84
N SER A 238 27.74 -2.64 8.12
CA SER A 238 26.66 -3.43 8.72
C SER A 238 26.46 -3.04 10.17
N ILE A 239 25.20 -3.05 10.60
CA ILE A 239 24.80 -3.09 12.00
C ILE A 239 23.59 -3.99 12.18
N ASN A 240 23.50 -4.61 13.36
CA ASN A 240 22.25 -5.14 13.89
C ASN A 240 21.88 -4.37 15.15
N ILE A 241 20.62 -3.94 15.26
CA ILE A 241 20.11 -3.23 16.42
C ILE A 241 18.87 -3.91 17.00
N ALA A 242 18.76 -3.90 18.32
CA ALA A 242 17.48 -4.03 19.00
C ALA A 242 16.95 -2.62 19.28
N PHE A 243 15.66 -2.39 19.05
CA PHE A 243 15.07 -1.07 19.20
C PHE A 243 13.73 -1.07 19.93
N VAL A 244 13.44 0.08 20.53
CA VAL A 244 12.15 0.47 21.09
C VAL A 244 11.76 1.83 20.52
N ARG A 245 10.57 1.95 19.94
CA ARG A 245 10.02 3.19 19.39
C ARG A 245 8.64 3.45 19.99
N PRO A 246 8.54 4.22 21.09
CA PRO A 246 7.26 4.75 21.55
C PRO A 246 6.77 5.84 20.59
N GLU A 247 5.46 5.98 20.48
CA GLU A 247 4.79 6.91 19.58
C GLU A 247 3.73 7.73 20.35
N TRP A 248 3.72 9.03 20.12
CA TRP A 248 2.71 9.96 20.63
C TRP A 248 2.10 10.73 19.46
N HIS A 249 0.78 10.74 19.35
CA HIS A 249 0.02 11.40 18.30
C HIS A 249 -0.97 12.38 18.92
N TRP A 250 -0.85 13.65 18.56
CA TRP A 250 -1.81 14.68 18.95
C TRP A 250 -2.54 15.16 17.72
N LYS A 251 -3.87 15.24 17.80
CA LYS A 251 -4.73 15.77 16.73
C LYS A 251 -5.57 16.91 17.29
N ASN A 252 -5.61 18.05 16.61
CA ASN A 252 -6.47 19.17 16.99
C ASN A 252 -7.78 19.17 16.18
N ALA A 253 -8.73 20.02 16.59
CA ALA A 253 -10.04 20.16 15.94
C ALA A 253 -9.96 20.59 14.46
N ASN A 254 -8.89 21.31 14.09
CA ASN A 254 -8.65 21.76 12.72
C ASN A 254 -8.02 20.67 11.83
N GLY A 255 -7.87 19.44 12.35
CA GLY A 255 -7.33 18.31 11.61
C GLY A 255 -5.80 18.26 11.52
N HIS A 256 -5.09 19.17 12.21
CA HIS A 256 -3.64 19.12 12.27
C HIS A 256 -3.20 17.99 13.18
N LYS A 257 -2.11 17.30 12.81
CA LYS A 257 -1.53 16.21 13.58
C LYS A 257 -0.07 16.51 13.92
N VAL A 258 0.33 16.19 15.13
CA VAL A 258 1.73 16.17 15.57
C VAL A 258 2.04 14.74 15.99
N GLU A 259 3.14 14.19 15.50
CA GLU A 259 3.62 12.87 15.87
C GLU A 259 5.04 12.95 16.39
N PHE A 260 5.26 12.48 17.63
CA PHE A 260 6.60 12.34 18.20
C PHE A 260 6.91 10.85 18.35
N THR A 261 7.95 10.38 17.65
CA THR A 261 8.22 8.94 17.48
C THR A 261 9.71 8.61 17.63
N PRO A 262 10.31 8.90 18.80
CA PRO A 262 11.72 8.62 19.02
C PRO A 262 12.00 7.12 18.92
N LYS A 263 13.14 6.75 18.35
CA LYS A 263 13.60 5.36 18.28
C LYS A 263 14.86 5.21 19.11
N PHE A 264 14.79 4.46 20.20
CA PHE A 264 15.93 4.11 21.05
C PHE A 264 16.47 2.75 20.64
N TYR A 265 17.78 2.58 20.61
CA TYR A 265 18.37 1.33 20.15
C TYR A 265 19.72 0.99 20.78
N ARG A 266 19.98 -0.31 20.85
CA ARG A 266 21.26 -0.91 21.23
C ARG A 266 21.83 -1.66 20.04
N TYR A 267 23.11 -1.43 19.76
CA TYR A 267 23.85 -2.20 18.77
C TYR A 267 24.14 -3.60 19.32
N LEU A 268 23.69 -4.62 18.58
CA LEU A 268 23.95 -6.03 18.82
C LEU A 268 25.19 -6.49 18.03
N GLU A 269 25.37 -5.93 16.83
CA GLU A 269 26.47 -6.21 15.92
C GLU A 269 26.84 -4.89 15.21
N LYS A 270 28.14 -4.62 15.02
CA LYS A 270 28.69 -3.44 14.35
C LYS A 270 30.18 -3.59 13.99
N SER A 271 30.69 -4.79 13.77
CA SER A 271 32.13 -5.06 13.55
C SER A 271 32.68 -4.32 12.33
N ASP A 272 31.86 -4.12 11.30
CA ASP A 272 32.26 -3.39 10.08
C ASP A 272 32.43 -1.88 10.31
N ASN A 273 31.87 -1.37 11.40
CA ASN A 273 31.90 0.04 11.78
C ASN A 273 31.83 0.19 13.31
N PRO A 274 32.91 -0.18 14.04
CA PRO A 274 32.89 -0.30 15.50
C PRO A 274 32.68 1.02 16.25
N ASP A 275 32.83 2.16 15.60
CA ASP A 275 32.68 3.49 16.16
C ASP A 275 31.38 4.19 15.72
N ILE A 276 30.45 3.51 15.03
CA ILE A 276 29.22 4.12 14.50
C ILE A 276 28.37 4.86 15.54
N GLN A 277 28.36 4.39 16.79
CA GLN A 277 27.67 5.05 17.91
C GLN A 277 28.21 6.46 18.21
N GLN A 278 29.47 6.75 17.87
CA GLN A 278 30.05 8.08 18.03
C GLN A 278 29.38 9.12 17.14
N TYR A 279 28.72 8.69 16.06
CA TYR A 279 28.09 9.52 15.03
C TYR A 279 26.56 9.47 15.10
N ARG A 280 25.98 8.26 15.17
CA ARG A 280 24.53 8.05 15.16
C ARG A 280 23.92 8.03 16.56
N GLY A 281 24.70 7.67 17.58
CA GLY A 281 24.23 7.58 18.96
C GLY A 281 23.39 6.35 19.20
N HIS A 282 22.44 6.47 20.13
CA HIS A 282 21.52 5.41 20.58
C HIS A 282 20.05 5.81 20.45
N ALA A 283 19.78 6.96 19.82
CA ALA A 283 18.45 7.51 19.69
C ALA A 283 18.31 8.32 18.40
N ASP A 284 17.21 8.08 17.69
CA ASP A 284 16.73 8.94 16.62
C ASP A 284 15.52 9.71 17.12
N TRP A 285 15.60 11.04 17.18
CA TRP A 285 14.50 11.89 17.60
C TRP A 285 13.71 12.32 16.37
N ARG A 286 12.49 11.81 16.22
CA ARG A 286 11.61 12.11 15.07
C ARG A 286 10.39 12.90 15.53
N LEU A 287 10.17 14.04 14.90
CA LEU A 287 8.97 14.86 15.04
C LEU A 287 8.36 15.07 13.66
N ARG A 288 7.05 14.87 13.56
CA ARG A 288 6.28 15.11 12.35
C ARG A 288 5.11 16.03 12.64
N TYR A 289 4.83 16.94 11.72
CA TYR A 289 3.69 17.82 11.75
C TYR A 289 2.95 17.74 10.41
N ASP A 290 1.66 17.42 10.46
CA ASP A 290 0.75 17.36 9.33
C ASP A 290 -0.32 18.45 9.48
N ALA A 291 -0.27 19.46 8.64
CA ALA A 291 -1.22 20.58 8.59
C ALA A 291 -2.45 20.19 7.75
N ALA A 292 -3.30 19.33 8.33
CA ALA A 292 -4.55 18.86 7.73
C ALA A 292 -4.38 18.22 6.33
N GLY A 293 -3.21 17.68 6.06
CA GLY A 293 -2.86 17.01 4.82
C GLY A 293 -2.28 17.92 3.73
N ASP A 294 -2.25 19.24 3.89
CA ASP A 294 -1.76 20.17 2.87
C ASP A 294 -0.24 20.29 2.89
N TRP A 295 0.31 20.55 4.08
CA TRP A 295 1.74 20.61 4.33
C TRP A 295 2.12 19.59 5.39
N ILE A 296 3.19 18.85 5.12
CA ILE A 296 3.70 17.82 6.02
C ILE A 296 5.19 18.07 6.21
N ALA A 297 5.62 18.24 7.45
CA ALA A 297 7.02 18.42 7.82
C ALA A 297 7.47 17.27 8.73
N THR A 298 8.62 16.68 8.45
CA THR A 298 9.24 15.64 9.28
C THR A 298 10.68 16.01 9.58
N GLY A 299 11.02 16.16 10.86
CA GLY A 299 12.38 16.37 11.34
C GLY A 299 12.92 15.12 12.01
N VAL A 300 14.17 14.75 11.71
CA VAL A 300 14.92 13.70 12.39
C VAL A 300 16.26 14.24 12.87
N VAL A 301 16.52 14.12 14.17
CA VAL A 301 17.79 14.51 14.80
C VAL A 301 18.46 13.27 15.38
N ARG A 302 19.77 13.15 15.17
CA ARG A 302 20.63 12.17 15.84
C ARG A 302 21.78 12.86 16.56
N ARG A 303 22.16 12.31 17.70
CA ARG A 303 23.33 12.78 18.47
C ARG A 303 24.16 11.58 18.91
N GLY A 304 25.36 11.49 18.35
CA GLY A 304 26.39 10.52 18.68
C GLY A 304 27.01 10.71 20.05
N THR A 305 27.64 9.65 20.56
CA THR A 305 28.23 9.62 21.92
C THR A 305 29.40 10.59 22.11
N LEU A 306 30.02 11.06 21.02
CA LEU A 306 31.07 12.09 21.04
C LEU A 306 30.57 13.47 20.57
N GLY A 307 29.26 13.72 20.65
CA GLY A 307 28.67 15.02 20.29
C GLY A 307 28.55 15.28 18.79
N LYS A 308 28.94 14.34 17.93
CA LYS A 308 28.64 14.39 16.48
C LYS A 308 27.13 14.29 16.28
N ALA A 309 26.58 15.02 15.32
CA ALA A 309 25.13 15.10 15.15
C ALA A 309 24.72 15.18 13.69
N SER A 310 23.45 14.88 13.42
CA SER A 310 22.83 15.06 12.11
C SER A 310 21.40 15.57 12.25
N PHE A 311 20.98 16.33 11.25
CA PHE A 311 19.62 16.82 11.12
C PHE A 311 19.13 16.56 9.69
N LEU A 312 17.99 15.90 9.59
CA LEU A 312 17.23 15.70 8.36
C LEU A 312 15.87 16.40 8.54
N LEU A 313 15.50 17.24 7.57
CA LEU A 313 14.19 17.88 7.51
C LEU A 313 13.59 17.63 6.14
N ASP A 314 12.44 16.97 6.14
CA ASP A 314 11.61 16.76 4.96
C ASP A 314 10.39 17.69 5.04
N LEU A 315 10.07 18.38 3.96
CA LEU A 315 8.91 19.25 3.81
C LEU A 315 8.16 18.86 2.53
N SER A 316 6.91 18.48 2.68
CA SER A 316 6.06 17.99 1.60
C SER A 316 4.81 18.85 1.47
N ARG A 317 4.47 19.24 0.25
CA ARG A 317 3.20 19.91 -0.08
C ARG A 317 2.39 19.02 -0.99
N ARG A 318 1.11 18.82 -0.65
CA ARG A 318 0.21 18.02 -1.48
C ARG A 318 0.09 18.61 -2.89
N ALA A 319 0.23 17.78 -3.91
CA ALA A 319 0.32 18.20 -5.32
C ALA A 319 -1.04 18.27 -6.05
N ARG A 320 -2.17 18.38 -5.33
CA ARG A 320 -3.55 18.29 -5.87
C ARG A 320 -3.87 19.28 -7.01
N ASP A 321 -3.09 20.33 -7.18
CA ASP A 321 -3.37 21.43 -8.11
C ASP A 321 -2.49 21.44 -9.38
N LEU A 322 -1.64 20.42 -9.59
CA LEU A 322 -0.83 20.34 -10.80
C LEU A 322 -1.73 19.92 -11.99
N ARG A 323 -1.92 20.84 -12.94
CA ARG A 323 -2.76 20.68 -14.16
C ARG A 323 -2.25 19.61 -15.16
N PHE A 324 -1.36 18.71 -14.76
CA PHE A 324 -0.75 17.66 -15.59
C PHE A 324 -1.28 16.25 -15.25
N GLY A 325 -2.58 16.12 -15.04
CA GLY A 325 -3.26 14.84 -14.80
C GLY A 325 -3.32 14.41 -13.32
N PRO A 326 -4.00 13.30 -13.00
CA PRO A 326 -4.20 12.85 -11.62
C PRO A 326 -2.92 12.21 -11.06
N VAL A 327 -1.90 13.03 -10.80
CA VAL A 327 -0.68 12.58 -10.13
C VAL A 327 -0.94 12.62 -8.62
N GLY A 328 -1.28 11.47 -8.04
CA GLY A 328 -1.23 11.30 -6.59
C GLY A 328 0.19 11.52 -6.07
N GLY A 329 0.37 12.32 -5.02
CA GLY A 329 1.68 12.54 -4.39
C GLY A 329 1.87 13.95 -3.82
N TYR A 330 3.13 14.23 -3.46
CA TYR A 330 3.57 15.46 -2.81
C TYR A 330 4.78 16.02 -3.52
N PHE A 331 4.83 17.34 -3.72
CA PHE A 331 6.10 18.02 -3.94
C PHE A 331 6.91 17.96 -2.65
N HIS A 332 8.20 17.65 -2.73
CA HIS A 332 9.02 17.31 -1.58
C HIS A 332 10.34 18.05 -1.61
N ILE A 333 10.69 18.67 -0.48
CA ILE A 333 11.97 19.33 -0.23
C ILE A 333 12.63 18.58 0.92
N GLN A 334 13.91 18.26 0.78
CA GLN A 334 14.70 17.63 1.82
C GLN A 334 15.94 18.46 2.12
N TYR A 335 16.20 18.71 3.40
CA TYR A 335 17.41 19.33 3.90
C TYR A 335 18.14 18.33 4.80
N PHE A 336 19.43 18.09 4.53
CA PHE A 336 20.29 17.27 5.37
C PHE A 336 21.55 18.05 5.79
N SER A 337 22.01 17.87 7.03
CA SER A 337 23.28 18.39 7.51
C SER A 337 23.86 17.51 8.62
N GLY A 338 25.17 17.24 8.60
CA GLY A 338 25.85 16.48 9.65
C GLY A 338 26.40 15.14 9.19
N TYR A 339 26.48 14.16 10.10
CA TYR A 339 27.08 12.84 9.87
C TYR A 339 26.01 11.78 9.52
N GLY A 340 26.40 10.64 8.94
CA GLY A 340 25.47 9.50 8.85
C GLY A 340 24.34 9.65 7.82
N GLU A 341 24.52 10.42 6.76
CA GLU A 341 23.53 10.53 5.66
C GLU A 341 23.26 9.19 4.96
N ASP A 342 24.37 8.47 4.75
CA ASP A 342 24.47 7.11 4.22
C ASP A 342 25.31 6.29 5.20
N ILE A 343 25.26 4.96 5.09
CA ILE A 343 26.01 4.11 6.02
C ILE A 343 27.46 3.95 5.59
N LEU A 344 27.78 4.00 4.29
CA LEU A 344 29.15 3.95 3.79
C LEU A 344 30.05 5.00 4.45
N ASP A 345 29.59 6.25 4.43
CA ASP A 345 30.29 7.43 4.94
C ASP A 345 29.67 7.92 6.26
N TYR A 346 29.24 7.00 7.13
CA TYR A 346 28.63 7.36 8.41
C TYR A 346 29.50 8.29 9.26
N ASN A 347 30.81 8.19 9.09
CA ASN A 347 31.83 8.93 9.82
C ASN A 347 32.26 10.24 9.15
N VAL A 348 31.69 10.60 8.00
CA VAL A 348 32.01 11.83 7.26
C VAL A 348 30.96 12.90 7.55
N ARG A 349 31.40 14.11 7.92
CA ARG A 349 30.51 15.26 8.07
C ARG A 349 30.13 15.79 6.69
N ARG A 350 28.88 15.63 6.31
CA ARG A 350 28.32 16.34 5.15
C ARG A 350 27.99 17.77 5.55
N LYS A 351 28.34 18.68 4.65
CA LYS A 351 27.89 20.06 4.72
C LYS A 351 26.37 20.10 4.36
N PRO A 352 25.62 21.17 4.72
CA PRO A 352 24.18 21.29 4.44
C PRO A 352 23.77 21.05 2.98
N GLN A 353 22.87 20.12 2.68
CA GLN A 353 22.40 19.83 1.33
C GLN A 353 20.89 19.97 1.25
N LEU A 354 20.43 20.76 0.28
CA LEU A 354 19.03 20.86 -0.10
C LEU A 354 18.77 19.98 -1.34
N ARG A 355 17.67 19.23 -1.31
CA ARG A 355 17.20 18.43 -2.43
C ARG A 355 15.71 18.70 -2.66
N ILE A 356 15.27 18.57 -3.91
CA ILE A 356 13.88 18.77 -4.32
C ILE A 356 13.40 17.58 -5.16
N GLY A 357 12.13 17.24 -5.08
CA GLY A 357 11.54 16.18 -5.88
C GLY A 357 10.11 15.86 -5.45
N PHE A 358 9.79 14.57 -5.37
CA PHE A 358 8.44 14.10 -5.11
C PHE A 358 8.42 13.03 -4.02
N ALA A 359 7.34 13.00 -3.24
CA ALA A 359 7.05 11.95 -2.28
C ALA A 359 5.71 11.29 -2.58
N ILE A 360 5.66 9.98 -2.37
CA ILE A 360 4.44 9.17 -2.41
C ILE A 360 3.88 9.10 -0.99
N VAL A 361 4.76 8.83 -0.02
CA VAL A 361 4.47 8.84 1.42
C VAL A 361 5.42 9.85 2.06
N PRO A 362 4.94 11.04 2.47
CA PRO A 362 5.78 12.09 3.06
C PRO A 362 6.07 11.86 4.54
#